data_AF-V6TW65-F1
#
_entry.id   AF-V6TW65-F1
#
_cell.length_a   1.000
_cell.length_b   1.000
_cell.length_c   1.000
_cell.angle_alpha   90.00
_cell.angle_beta   90.00
_cell.angle_gamma   90.00
#
_symmetry.space_group_name_H-M   'P 1'
#
loop_
_entity.id
_entity.type
_entity.pdbx_description
1 polymer ?
#
loop_
_entity_poly.entity_id
_entity_poly.type
_entity_poly.pdbx_seq_one_letter_code
_entity_poly.pdbx_strand_id
1 'polypeptide(L)' 'VDPGALRVFDRETHRELARHPLSSVHSWTADAERGRLDLLVAWQGDRRLLSFATGQALAVVSLIRCYVARALEQAL' A
#
# COMPACT_ATOMS: atom_id res chain seq x y z
N VAL A 1 4.69 -4.36 2.55
CA VAL A 1 4.65 -2.95 2.99
C VAL A 1 5.76 -2.77 4.00
N ASP A 2 6.63 -1.79 3.78
CA ASP A 2 7.70 -1.42 4.72
C ASP A 2 7.53 0.06 5.12
N PRO A 3 8.28 0.59 6.12
CA PRO A 3 8.07 1.94 6.63
C PRO A 3 8.20 3.07 5.60
N GLY A 4 8.85 2.84 4.45
CA GLY A 4 9.06 3.86 3.43
C GLY A 4 8.20 3.67 2.19
N ALA A 5 7.77 2.44 1.88
CA ALA A 5 7.17 2.13 0.60
C ALA A 5 6.14 0.99 0.62
N LEU A 6 5.19 1.11 -0.30
CA LEU A 6 4.47 -0.01 -0.88
C LEU A 6 5.34 -0.57 -2.02
N ARG A 7 5.71 -1.85 -1.90
CA ARG A 7 6.49 -2.58 -2.90
C ARG A 7 5.68 -3.75 -3.41
N VAL A 8 5.64 -3.91 -4.72
CA VAL A 8 4.98 -5.01 -5.41
C VAL A 8 6.05 -5.85 -6.07
N PHE A 9 5.99 -7.16 -5.82
CA PHE A 9 6.95 -8.12 -6.35
C PHE A 9 6.22 -9.13 -7.21
N ASP A 10 6.91 -9.57 -8.26
CA ASP A 10 6.56 -10.78 -8.96
C ASP A 10 6.72 -11.98 -8.01
N ARG A 11 5.72 -12.85 -7.97
CA ARG A 11 5.66 -13.94 -7.00
C ARG A 11 6.71 -15.02 -7.27
N GLU A 12 7.00 -15.30 -8.53
CA GLU A 12 7.86 -16.42 -8.93
C GLU A 12 9.33 -16.01 -8.95
N THR A 13 9.60 -14.85 -9.55
CA THR A 13 10.98 -14.35 -9.76
C THR A 13 11.47 -13.49 -8.60
N HIS A 14 10.59 -13.10 -7.68
CA HIS A 14 10.85 -12.13 -6.61
C HIS A 14 11.36 -10.77 -7.10
N ARG A 15 11.20 -10.48 -8.40
CA ARG A 15 11.59 -9.21 -8.99
C ARG A 15 10.63 -8.11 -8.54
N GLU A 16 11.16 -6.96 -8.17
CA GLU A 16 10.34 -5.78 -7.87
C GLU A 16 9.69 -5.25 -9.16
N LEU A 17 8.36 -5.21 -9.18
CA LEU A 17 7.55 -4.74 -10.30
C LEU A 17 7.17 -3.27 -10.14
N ALA A 18 6.92 -2.84 -8.91
CA ALA A 18 6.55 -1.48 -8.60
C ALA A 18 6.97 -1.07 -7.19
N ARG A 19 7.27 0.21 -7.03
CA ARG A 19 7.57 0.85 -5.75
C ARG A 19 6.91 2.21 -5.68
N HIS A 20 6.12 2.40 -4.63
CA HIS A 20 5.41 3.63 -4.36
C HIS A 20 5.76 4.09 -2.95
N PRO A 21 6.18 5.35 -2.74
CA PRO A 21 6.34 5.89 -1.40
C PRO A 21 5.06 5.72 -0.60
N LEU A 22 5.14 5.37 0.69
CA LEU A 22 3.92 5.19 1.49
C LEU A 22 3.05 6.45 1.54
N SER A 23 3.68 7.62 1.52
CA SER A 23 3.02 8.93 1.43
C SER A 23 2.20 9.14 0.14
N SER A 24 2.44 8.34 -0.90
CA SER A 24 1.67 8.38 -2.15
C SER A 24 0.36 7.58 -2.09
N VAL A 25 0.15 6.77 -1.05
CA VAL A 25 -1.13 6.07 -0.85
C VAL A 25 -2.15 7.06 -0.30
N HIS A 26 -3.11 7.44 -1.14
CA HIS A 26 -4.06 8.51 -0.83
C HIS A 26 -5.32 7.99 -0.16
N SER A 27 -5.85 6.88 -0.65
CA SER A 27 -7.00 6.20 -0.06
C SER A 27 -6.98 4.71 -0.38
N TRP A 28 -7.80 3.95 0.32
CA TRP A 28 -7.92 2.51 0.13
C TRP A 28 -9.36 2.05 0.30
N THR A 29 -9.67 0.89 -0.24
CA THR A 29 -10.88 0.13 0.05
C THR A 29 -10.47 -1.30 0.36
N ALA A 30 -10.87 -1.79 1.53
CA ALA A 30 -10.57 -3.16 1.97
C ALA A 30 -11.88 -3.89 2.20
N ASP A 31 -12.10 -4.95 1.43
CA ASP A 31 -13.23 -5.86 1.57
C ASP A 31 -12.68 -7.20 2.04
N ALA A 32 -12.80 -7.44 3.35
CA ALA A 32 -12.31 -8.68 3.97
C ALA A 32 -13.15 -9.89 3.58
N GLU A 33 -14.45 -9.71 3.36
CA GLU A 33 -15.37 -10.80 2.99
C GLU A 33 -15.10 -11.31 1.58
N ARG A 34 -14.80 -10.39 0.66
CA ARG A 34 -14.47 -10.73 -0.74
C ARG A 34 -12.97 -10.90 -0.99
N GLY A 35 -12.14 -10.73 0.05
CA GLY A 35 -10.69 -10.83 -0.05
C GLY A 35 -10.11 -9.87 -1.09
N ARG A 36 -10.52 -8.60 -1.06
CA ARG A 36 -10.09 -7.58 -2.02
C ARG A 36 -9.51 -6.35 -1.31
N LEU A 37 -8.43 -5.83 -1.87
CA LEU A 37 -7.81 -4.57 -1.47
C LEU A 37 -7.59 -3.71 -2.70
N ASP A 38 -8.16 -2.51 -2.70
CA ASP A 38 -7.85 -1.48 -3.67
C ASP A 38 -7.08 -0.34 -2.99
N LEU A 39 -5.97 0.07 -3.59
CA LEU A 39 -5.15 1.19 -3.15
C LEU A 39 -5.13 2.25 -4.23
N LEU A 40 -5.56 3.46 -3.89
CA LEU A 40 -5.44 4.62 -4.75
C LEU A 40 -4.09 5.29 -4.48
N VAL A 41 -3.19 5.17 -5.44
CA VAL A 41 -1.84 5.74 -5.37
C VAL A 41 -1.78 6.98 -6.25
N ALA A 42 -1.27 8.09 -5.69
CA ALA A 42 -1.04 9.34 -6.39
C ALA A 42 0.43 9.76 -6.23
N TRP A 43 1.22 9.67 -7.30
CA TRP A 43 2.65 9.96 -7.28
C TRP A 43 3.08 10.68 -8.57
N GLN A 44 3.82 11.78 -8.45
CA GLN A 44 4.39 12.52 -9.60
C GLN A 44 3.38 12.89 -10.70
N GLY A 45 2.13 13.21 -10.33
CA GLY A 45 1.07 13.55 -11.29
C GLY A 45 0.31 12.34 -11.86
N ASP A 46 0.78 11.12 -11.61
CA ASP A 46 0.07 9.89 -11.95
C ASP A 46 -0.83 9.46 -10.80
N ARG A 47 -2.11 9.18 -11.12
CA ARG A 47 -3.07 8.58 -10.20
C ARG A 47 -3.49 7.21 -10.73
N ARG A 48 -3.23 6.17 -9.96
CA ARG A 48 -3.50 4.77 -10.36
C ARG A 48 -4.20 4.02 -9.25
N LEU A 49 -5.12 3.13 -9.64
CA LEU A 49 -5.75 2.18 -8.74
C LEU A 49 -4.98 0.86 -8.82
N LEU A 50 -4.46 0.39 -7.69
CA LEU A 50 -3.85 -0.93 -7.56
C LEU A 50 -4.84 -1.86 -6.88
N SER A 51 -5.30 -2.89 -7.59
CA SER A 51 -6.27 -3.86 -7.08
C SER A 51 -5.59 -5.20 -6.80
N PHE A 52 -5.80 -5.73 -5.61
CA PHE A 52 -5.23 -6.98 -5.13
C PHE A 52 -6.32 -7.93 -4.61
N ALA A 53 -6.22 -9.20 -4.99
CA ALA A 53 -6.94 -10.26 -4.32
C ALA A 53 -6.11 -10.73 -3.13
N THR A 54 -6.61 -10.50 -1.91
CA THR A 54 -5.96 -10.89 -0.67
C THR A 54 -6.94 -11.03 0.49
N GLY A 55 -6.86 -12.12 1.24
CA GLY A 55 -7.56 -12.27 2.53
C GLY A 55 -6.95 -11.43 3.66
N GLN A 56 -5.84 -10.74 3.40
CA GLN A 56 -5.12 -9.93 4.38
C GLN A 56 -5.34 -8.42 4.20
N ALA A 57 -6.41 -8.01 3.49
CA ALA A 57 -6.66 -6.61 3.16
C ALA A 57 -6.59 -5.68 4.38
N LEU A 58 -7.22 -6.06 5.50
CA LEU A 58 -7.22 -5.27 6.75
C LEU A 58 -5.85 -5.19 7.42
N ALA A 59 -5.06 -6.27 7.37
CA ALA A 59 -3.71 -6.29 7.93
C ALA A 59 -2.78 -5.35 7.15
N VAL A 60 -2.88 -5.37 5.82
CA VAL A 60 -2.12 -4.47 4.94
C VAL A 60 -2.46 -3.00 5.21
N VAL A 61 -3.76 -2.67 5.31
CA VAL A 61 -4.21 -1.31 5.65
C VAL A 61 -3.72 -0.88 7.04
N SER A 62 -3.77 -1.77 8.01
CA SER A 62 -3.29 -1.49 9.37
C SER A 62 -1.80 -1.16 9.40
N LEU A 63 -0.98 -1.90 8.64
CA LEU A 63 0.44 -1.62 8.49
C LEU A 63 0.70 -0.26 7.84
N ILE A 64 -0.02 0.07 6.75
CA ILE A 64 0.09 1.38 6.09
C ILE A 64 -0.19 2.51 7.08
N ARG A 65 -1.30 2.41 7.84
CA ARG A 65 -1.67 3.41 8.85
C ARG A 65 -0.61 3.57 9.94
N CYS A 66 -0.07 2.46 10.45
CA CYS A 66 0.96 2.47 11.48
C CYS A 66 2.23 3.18 10.99
N TYR A 67 2.70 2.87 9.78
CA TYR A 67 3.91 3.49 9.25
C TYR A 67 3.73 4.98 8.91
N VAL A 68 2.57 5.37 8.39
CA VAL A 68 2.26 6.79 8.16
C VAL A 68 2.20 7.56 9.49
N ALA A 69 1.53 7.01 10.52
CA ALA A 69 1.47 7.65 11.84
C ALA A 69 2.86 7.86 12.44
N ARG A 70 3.72 6.83 12.40
CA ARG A 70 5.10 6.92 12.90
C ARG A 70 5.94 7.93 12.13
N ALA A 71 5.78 8.02 10.81
CA ALA A 71 6.49 9.01 10.01
C ALA A 71 6.08 10.45 10.37
N LEU A 72 4.80 10.68 10.69
CA LEU A 72 4.31 11.97 11.16
C LEU A 72 4.84 12.31 12.56
N GLU A 73 4.87 11.35 13.47
CA GLU A 73 5.44 11.52 14.82
C GLU A 73 6.92 11.92 14.80
N GLN A 74 7.70 11.41 13.84
CA GLN A 74 9.12 11.72 13.69
C GLN A 74 9.40 13.06 13.01
N ALA A 75 8.40 13.65 12.36
CA ALA A 75 8.53 14.92 11.64
C ALA A 75 8.16 16.15 12.50
N LEU A 76 7.61 15.92 13.70
CA LEU A 76 7.25 16.92 14.72
C LEU A 76 8.39 17.11 15.72
#